data_AF-A0A5C3LMZ3-F1
#
_entry.id   AF-A0A5C3LMZ3-F1
#
_cell.length_a   1.000
_cell.length_b   1.000
_cell.length_c   1.000
_cell.angle_alpha   90.00
_cell.angle_beta   90.00
_cell.angle_gamma   90.00
#
_symmetry.space_group_name_H-M   'P 1'
#
loop_
_entity.id
_entity.type
_entity.pdbx_description
1 polymer ?
#
loop_
_entity_poly.entity_id
_entity_poly.type
_entity_poly.pdbx_seq_one_letter_code
_entity_poly.pdbx_strand_id
1 'polypeptide(L)'
;MSTSSTPVAECVANHWTINSLGQSPCEVAGLLAQVCTGVRLILPQLPERNEYYGPNSTNQNSCRCSSVLYSLISACAHCQERNYVEWSKYKENCTAAMTPHSGSFPFPLPPGVAVPSWAYQDVEKGDTFDISAAIISG
;
A
#
# COMPACT_ATOMS: atom_id res chain seq x y z
N MET A 1 -29.56 -12.44 -11.86
CA MET A 1 -28.84 -11.23 -11.43
C MET A 1 -27.56 -11.69 -10.77
N SER A 2 -26.45 -11.77 -11.51
CA SER A 2 -25.17 -12.22 -10.96
C SER A 2 -24.46 -11.02 -10.36
N THR A 3 -24.42 -10.93 -9.03
CA THR A 3 -23.59 -9.96 -8.32
C THR A 3 -22.14 -10.42 -8.46
N SER A 4 -21.44 -9.95 -9.49
CA SER A 4 -19.99 -10.14 -9.61
C SER A 4 -19.31 -9.26 -8.56
N SER A 5 -19.13 -9.78 -7.35
CA SER A 5 -18.26 -9.16 -6.35
C SER A 5 -16.82 -9.30 -6.83
N THR A 6 -16.11 -8.19 -6.99
CA THR A 6 -14.67 -8.23 -7.25
C THR A 6 -13.99 -8.97 -6.10
N PRO A 7 -13.23 -10.05 -6.35
CA PRO A 7 -12.54 -10.79 -5.28
C PRO A 7 -11.56 -9.87 -4.56
N VAL A 8 -11.46 -10.02 -3.24
CA VAL A 8 -10.51 -9.27 -2.39
C VAL A 8 -9.10 -9.82 -2.64
N ALA A 9 -8.10 -8.96 -2.58
CA ALA A 9 -6.70 -9.36 -2.74
C ALA A 9 -6.29 -10.41 -1.70
N GLU A 10 -5.80 -11.55 -2.18
CA GLU A 10 -5.21 -12.59 -1.35
C GLU A 10 -3.69 -12.59 -1.51
N CYS A 11 -3.00 -12.76 -0.39
CA CYS A 11 -1.55 -12.81 -0.35
C CYS A 11 -1.11 -14.26 -0.58
N VAL A 12 -0.76 -14.60 -1.82
CA VAL A 12 -0.51 -16.00 -2.25
C VAL A 12 0.96 -16.42 -2.11
N ALA A 13 1.88 -15.47 -1.88
CA ALA A 13 3.31 -15.70 -1.73
C ALA A 13 3.88 -15.06 -0.46
N ASN A 14 5.06 -15.49 0.01
CA ASN A 14 5.94 -14.68 0.87
C ASN A 14 5.36 -14.19 2.22
N HIS A 15 5.34 -15.09 3.21
CA HIS A 15 4.93 -14.81 4.60
C HIS A 15 5.67 -13.66 5.30
N TRP A 16 6.85 -13.24 4.82
CA TRP A 16 7.58 -12.10 5.40
C TRP A 16 6.81 -10.78 5.31
N THR A 17 5.85 -10.69 4.39
CA THR A 17 4.99 -9.50 4.22
C THR A 17 3.90 -9.40 5.29
N ILE A 18 3.63 -10.49 6.03
CA ILE A 18 2.60 -10.54 7.07
C ILE A 18 3.14 -9.84 8.32
N ASN A 19 2.35 -8.93 8.89
CA ASN A 19 2.76 -8.20 10.09
C ASN A 19 2.65 -9.06 11.37
N SER A 20 3.08 -8.51 12.50
CA SER A 20 3.04 -9.17 13.81
C SER A 20 1.63 -9.51 14.34
N LEU A 21 0.58 -9.01 13.68
CA LEU A 21 -0.83 -9.29 13.99
C LEU A 21 -1.45 -10.30 13.01
N GLY A 22 -0.66 -10.90 12.11
CA GLY A 22 -1.16 -11.86 11.13
C GLY A 22 -1.90 -11.23 9.94
N GLN A 23 -1.78 -9.90 9.77
CA GLN A 23 -2.46 -9.16 8.70
C GLN A 23 -1.58 -9.09 7.45
N SER A 24 -2.20 -9.25 6.29
CA SER A 24 -1.52 -9.11 4.99
C SER A 24 -1.18 -7.65 4.68
N PRO A 25 -0.19 -7.37 3.82
CA PRO A 25 0.09 -6.01 3.37
C PRO A 25 -1.14 -5.34 2.71
N CYS A 26 -1.97 -6.13 2.01
CA CYS A 26 -3.22 -5.66 1.41
C CYS A 26 -4.22 -5.17 2.46
N GLU A 27 -4.34 -5.91 3.57
CA GLU A 27 -5.21 -5.56 4.67
C GLU A 27 -4.72 -4.30 5.39
N VAL A 28 -3.44 -4.24 5.73
CA VAL A 28 -2.83 -3.11 6.42
C VAL A 28 -2.95 -1.83 5.56
N ALA A 29 -2.73 -1.93 4.25
CA ALA A 29 -2.98 -0.81 3.32
C ALA A 29 -4.43 -0.31 3.41
N GLY A 30 -5.39 -1.24 3.42
CA GLY A 30 -6.80 -0.93 3.54
C GLY A 30 -7.15 -0.14 4.81
N LEU A 31 -6.53 -0.54 5.92
CA LEU A 31 -6.72 0.09 7.24
C LEU A 31 -6.02 1.44 7.33
N LEU A 32 -4.84 1.61 6.74
CA LEU A 32 -4.16 2.92 6.69
C LEU A 32 -4.93 3.94 5.86
N ALA A 33 -5.50 3.50 4.73
CA ALA A 33 -6.34 4.37 3.91
C ALA A 33 -7.61 4.82 4.65
N GLN A 34 -8.13 3.99 5.57
CA GLN A 34 -9.30 4.31 6.40
C GLN A 34 -9.07 5.51 7.31
N VAL A 35 -7.84 5.76 7.75
CA VAL A 35 -7.51 6.82 8.73
C VAL A 35 -7.99 8.20 8.26
N CYS A 36 -7.90 8.48 6.95
CA CYS A 36 -8.33 9.76 6.39
C CYS A 36 -9.81 9.82 5.99
N THR A 37 -10.43 8.68 5.68
CA THR A 37 -11.74 8.63 5.02
C THR A 37 -12.84 8.06 5.91
N GLY A 38 -12.49 7.39 7.02
CA GLY A 38 -13.39 6.54 7.80
C GLY A 38 -13.79 5.24 7.09
N VAL A 39 -13.45 5.08 5.81
CA VAL A 39 -13.83 3.94 4.97
C VAL A 39 -12.60 3.14 4.56
N ARG A 40 -12.59 1.85 4.94
CA ARG A 40 -11.53 0.92 4.58
C ARG A 40 -11.41 0.81 3.06
N LEU A 41 -10.18 0.94 2.54
CA LEU A 41 -9.90 0.62 1.14
C LEU A 41 -9.86 -0.89 0.99
N ILE A 42 -10.69 -1.43 0.10
CA ILE A 42 -10.63 -2.85 -0.27
C ILE A 42 -9.84 -2.94 -1.57
N LEU A 43 -8.65 -3.53 -1.50
CA LEU A 43 -7.84 -3.80 -2.69
C LEU A 43 -8.41 -5.03 -3.41
N PRO A 44 -8.77 -4.90 -4.70
CA PRO A 44 -9.24 -6.04 -5.47
C PRO A 44 -8.06 -6.96 -5.82
N GLN A 45 -8.33 -8.25 -5.97
CA GLN A 45 -7.36 -9.18 -6.55
C GLN A 45 -6.93 -8.69 -7.93
N LEU A 46 -5.61 -8.62 -8.15
CA LEU A 46 -5.05 -8.22 -9.43
C LEU A 46 -5.07 -9.38 -10.43
N PRO A 47 -5.69 -9.21 -11.62
CA PRO A 47 -5.47 -10.12 -12.73
C PRO A 47 -4.00 -10.14 -13.16
N GLU A 48 -3.61 -11.10 -14.00
CA GLU A 48 -2.26 -11.13 -14.56
C GLU A 48 -1.93 -9.82 -15.27
N ARG A 49 -0.67 -9.37 -15.14
CA ARG A 49 -0.13 -8.16 -15.76
C ARG A 49 -0.83 -6.85 -15.36
N ASN A 50 -1.65 -6.86 -14.31
CA ASN A 50 -2.25 -5.66 -13.73
C ASN A 50 -1.47 -5.21 -12.50
N GLU A 51 -1.64 -3.94 -12.18
CA GLU A 51 -0.93 -3.23 -11.11
C GLU A 51 -1.93 -2.37 -10.35
N TYR A 52 -1.61 -2.05 -9.09
CA TYR A 52 -2.32 -0.99 -8.39
C TYR A 52 -1.76 0.37 -8.79
N TYR A 53 -2.66 1.33 -8.95
CA TYR A 53 -2.33 2.73 -9.21
C TYR A 53 -2.55 3.56 -7.96
N GLY A 54 -1.88 4.71 -7.90
CA GLY A 54 -2.07 5.65 -6.82
C GLY A 54 -3.42 6.39 -6.88
N PRO A 55 -3.64 7.29 -5.91
CA PRO A 55 -4.88 8.03 -5.86
C PRO A 55 -5.07 8.92 -7.10
N ASN A 56 -6.33 9.19 -7.42
CA ASN A 56 -6.73 10.13 -8.47
C ASN A 56 -7.22 11.44 -7.85
N SER A 57 -7.60 12.39 -8.71
CA SER A 57 -8.06 13.72 -8.31
C SER A 57 -9.26 13.75 -7.36
N THR A 58 -10.06 12.66 -7.29
CA THR A 58 -11.26 12.60 -6.45
C THR A 58 -11.03 11.89 -5.12
N ASN A 59 -9.93 11.15 -4.97
CA ASN A 59 -9.67 10.37 -3.77
C ASN A 59 -8.29 10.60 -3.13
N GLN A 60 -7.45 11.48 -3.70
CA GLN A 60 -6.20 11.91 -3.08
C GLN A 60 -6.39 12.54 -1.70
N ASN A 61 -5.53 12.17 -0.77
CA ASN A 61 -5.44 12.72 0.58
C ASN A 61 -4.11 12.28 1.21
N SER A 62 -3.75 12.84 2.36
CA SER A 62 -2.45 12.59 2.98
C SER A 62 -2.18 11.14 3.38
N CYS A 63 -3.21 10.33 3.67
CA CYS A 63 -3.02 8.90 3.90
C CYS A 63 -2.69 8.18 2.59
N ARG A 64 -3.44 8.48 1.53
CA ARG A 64 -3.30 7.83 0.23
C ARG A 64 -2.09 8.28 -0.57
N CYS A 65 -1.62 9.49 -0.32
CA CYS A 65 -0.40 10.04 -0.89
C CYS A 65 0.84 9.75 -0.04
N SER A 66 0.75 8.88 0.97
CA SER A 66 1.91 8.51 1.79
C SER A 66 2.76 7.41 1.14
N SER A 67 4.08 7.55 1.25
CA SER A 67 5.06 6.54 0.84
C SER A 67 4.86 5.19 1.57
N VAL A 68 4.33 5.24 2.80
CA VAL A 68 3.99 4.06 3.60
C VAL A 68 2.83 3.28 2.99
N LEU A 69 1.76 3.98 2.56
CA LEU A 69 0.66 3.30 1.87
C LEU A 69 1.12 2.73 0.52
N TYR A 70 1.93 3.49 -0.22
CA TYR A 70 2.54 3.00 -1.46
C TYR A 70 3.32 1.71 -1.23
N SER A 71 4.21 1.66 -0.22
CA SER A 71 4.99 0.46 0.10
C SER A 71 4.11 -0.76 0.42
N LEU A 72 3.03 -0.58 1.19
CA LEU A 72 2.09 -1.66 1.51
C LEU A 72 1.32 -2.15 0.27
N ILE A 73 0.91 -1.23 -0.61
CA ILE A 73 0.22 -1.59 -1.86
C ILE A 73 1.17 -2.30 -2.83
N SER A 74 2.43 -1.87 -2.92
CA SER A 74 3.47 -2.53 -3.71
C SER A 74 3.78 -3.93 -3.17
N ALA A 75 3.92 -4.08 -1.85
CA ALA A 75 4.07 -5.39 -1.21
C ALA A 75 2.83 -6.28 -1.41
N CYS A 76 1.63 -5.70 -1.40
CA CYS A 76 0.39 -6.41 -1.71
C CYS A 76 0.36 -6.93 -3.16
N ALA A 77 0.77 -6.12 -4.14
CA ALA A 77 0.89 -6.56 -5.52
C ALA A 77 1.97 -7.65 -5.67
N HIS A 78 3.13 -7.45 -5.04
CA HIS A 78 4.20 -8.44 -5.04
C HIS A 78 3.75 -9.77 -4.42
N CYS A 79 2.99 -9.72 -3.32
CA CYS A 79 2.44 -10.91 -2.68
C CYS A 79 1.43 -11.65 -3.57
N GLN A 80 0.80 -10.96 -4.52
CA GLN A 80 -0.05 -11.53 -5.55
C GLN A 80 0.73 -12.01 -6.78
N GLU A 81 2.07 -12.00 -6.72
CA GLU A 81 2.96 -12.27 -7.86
C GLU A 81 2.69 -11.32 -9.03
N ARG A 82 2.51 -10.03 -8.72
CA ARG A 82 2.31 -8.94 -9.69
C ARG A 82 3.38 -7.88 -9.55
N ASN A 83 3.51 -7.09 -10.61
CA ASN A 83 4.32 -5.88 -10.61
C ASN A 83 3.56 -4.72 -9.93
N TYR A 84 4.30 -3.66 -9.64
CA TYR A 84 3.78 -2.43 -9.08
C TYR A 84 4.42 -1.24 -9.77
N VAL A 85 3.70 -0.13 -9.79
CA VAL A 85 4.16 1.11 -10.41
C VAL A 85 5.29 1.77 -9.62
N GLU A 86 6.09 2.56 -10.31
CA GLU A 86 7.06 3.48 -9.72
C GLU A 86 6.37 4.52 -8.81
N TRP A 87 7.10 5.03 -7.83
CA TRP A 87 6.57 6.00 -6.86
C TRP A 87 6.09 7.28 -7.54
N SER A 88 6.85 7.81 -8.49
CA SER A 88 6.52 9.00 -9.28
C SER A 88 5.17 8.86 -9.99
N LYS A 89 4.92 7.69 -10.60
CA LYS A 89 3.65 7.34 -11.24
C LYS A 89 2.53 7.15 -10.22
N TYR A 90 2.82 6.55 -9.06
CA TYR A 90 1.83 6.44 -7.99
C TYR A 90 1.36 7.80 -7.49
N LYS A 91 2.30 8.73 -7.24
CA LYS A 91 2.00 10.04 -6.66
C LYS A 91 1.61 11.12 -7.68
N GLU A 92 1.32 10.75 -8.93
CA GLU A 92 1.08 11.71 -10.03
C GLU A 92 0.00 12.76 -9.70
N ASN A 93 -1.07 12.37 -8.99
CA ASN A 93 -2.13 13.29 -8.58
C ASN A 93 -1.90 13.91 -7.18
N CYS A 94 -0.86 13.49 -6.46
CA CYS A 94 -0.58 13.98 -5.11
C CYS A 94 0.21 15.30 -5.15
N THR A 95 -0.29 16.31 -4.45
CA THR A 95 0.46 17.55 -4.27
C THR A 95 1.53 17.40 -3.19
N ALA A 96 2.53 18.29 -3.19
CA ALA A 96 3.54 18.32 -2.13
C ALA A 96 2.92 18.50 -0.73
N ALA A 97 1.84 19.29 -0.60
CA ALA A 97 1.14 19.48 0.67
C ALA A 97 0.41 18.20 1.17
N MET A 98 0.06 17.29 0.25
CA MET A 98 -0.58 16.01 0.58
C MET A 98 0.42 14.87 0.74
N THR A 99 1.68 15.05 0.36
CA THR A 99 2.69 13.99 0.35
C THR A 99 3.58 14.18 1.58
N PRO A 100 3.42 13.36 2.64
CA PRO A 100 4.33 13.36 3.78
C PRO A 100 5.75 13.03 3.34
N HIS A 101 6.72 13.29 4.20
CA HIS A 101 8.11 12.88 3.94
C HIS A 101 8.18 11.38 3.64
N SER A 102 9.09 10.99 2.74
CA SER A 102 9.36 9.59 2.44
C SER A 102 9.66 8.82 3.73
N GLY A 103 9.16 7.59 3.85
CA GLY A 103 9.29 6.80 5.07
C GLY A 103 8.48 7.35 6.26
N SER A 104 7.42 8.13 6.04
CA SER A 104 6.55 8.60 7.12
C SER A 104 5.06 8.46 6.78
N PHE A 105 4.27 8.19 7.82
CA PHE A 105 2.81 8.22 7.76
C PHE A 105 2.30 9.39 8.62
N PRO A 106 1.39 10.25 8.13
CA PRO A 106 1.13 11.55 8.74
C PRO A 106 0.17 11.51 9.94
N PHE A 107 -0.39 10.35 10.28
CA PHE A 107 -1.37 10.19 11.33
C PHE A 107 -1.00 9.05 12.29
N PRO A 108 -1.57 9.03 13.51
CA PRO A 108 -1.46 7.87 14.39
C PRO A 108 -2.05 6.62 13.72
N LEU A 109 -1.45 5.46 14.00
CA LEU A 109 -2.00 4.19 13.55
C LEU A 109 -3.28 3.85 14.33
N PRO A 110 -4.32 3.34 13.66
CA PRO A 110 -5.53 2.92 14.35
C PRO A 110 -5.26 1.71 15.26
N PRO A 111 -6.05 1.50 16.33
CA PRO A 111 -5.91 0.33 17.20
C PRO A 111 -5.97 -0.98 16.42
N GLY A 112 -5.11 -1.94 16.77
CA GLY A 112 -5.09 -3.25 16.10
C GLY A 112 -4.45 -3.24 14.71
N VAL A 113 -3.68 -2.20 14.37
CA VAL A 113 -2.88 -2.14 13.15
C VAL A 113 -1.41 -2.01 13.49
N ALA A 114 -0.62 -2.94 12.95
CA ALA A 114 0.83 -2.88 12.98
C ALA A 114 1.35 -2.66 11.56
N VAL A 115 2.04 -1.55 11.32
CA VAL A 115 2.73 -1.33 10.04
C VAL A 115 4.14 -1.89 10.16
N PRO A 116 4.56 -2.82 9.30
CA PRO A 116 5.92 -3.34 9.33
C PRO A 116 6.97 -2.23 9.09
N SER A 117 8.13 -2.36 9.73
CA SER A 117 9.28 -1.44 9.57
C SER A 117 9.67 -1.21 8.11
N TRP A 118 9.66 -2.27 7.30
CA TRP A 118 9.99 -2.20 5.88
C TRP A 118 9.10 -1.27 5.06
N ALA A 119 7.88 -0.97 5.53
CA ALA A 119 6.95 -0.08 4.82
C ALA A 119 7.36 1.40 4.95
N TYR A 120 8.29 1.72 5.83
CA TYR A 120 8.81 3.07 6.06
C TYR A 120 10.13 3.34 5.31
N GLN A 121 10.48 2.54 4.30
CA GLN A 121 11.66 2.80 3.50
C GLN A 121 11.55 4.07 2.66
N ASP A 122 12.70 4.61 2.26
CA ASP A 122 12.77 5.79 1.40
C ASP A 122 12.59 5.41 -0.08
N VAL A 123 11.33 5.48 -0.54
CA VAL A 123 10.95 5.15 -1.92
C VAL A 123 11.28 6.25 -2.93
N GLU A 124 11.60 7.46 -2.48
CA GLU A 124 11.99 8.57 -3.37
C GLU A 124 13.37 8.38 -3.96
N LYS A 125 14.27 7.74 -3.20
CA LYS A 125 15.66 7.51 -3.62
C LYS A 125 15.78 6.63 -4.87
N GLY A 126 14.93 5.61 -4.99
CA GLY A 126 14.95 4.64 -6.09
C GLY A 126 13.73 4.72 -7.01
N ASP A 127 12.83 5.67 -6.76
CA ASP A 127 11.50 5.78 -7.38
C ASP A 127 10.67 4.48 -7.28
N THR A 128 10.89 3.67 -6.25
CA THR A 128 10.30 2.34 -6.14
C THR A 128 10.29 1.79 -4.72
N PHE A 129 9.46 0.77 -4.51
CA PHE A 129 9.52 -0.12 -3.35
C PHE A 129 10.63 -1.17 -3.57
N ASP A 130 11.70 -1.12 -2.77
CA ASP A 130 12.79 -2.09 -2.81
C ASP A 130 12.43 -3.34 -2.00
N ILE A 131 12.13 -4.44 -2.70
CA ILE A 131 11.82 -5.74 -2.10
C ILE A 131 13.03 -6.32 -1.35
N SER A 132 14.24 -6.14 -1.88
CA SER A 132 15.44 -6.72 -1.27
C SER A 132 15.72 -6.08 0.08
N ALA A 133 15.60 -4.75 0.15
CA ALA A 133 15.69 -4.02 1.41
C ALA A 133 14.55 -4.40 2.38
N ALA A 134 13.33 -4.59 1.86
CA ALA A 134 12.19 -4.97 2.67
C ALA A 134 12.37 -6.35 3.32
N ILE A 135 12.87 -7.34 2.58
CA ILE A 135 13.14 -8.69 3.09
C ILE A 135 14.18 -8.68 4.23
N ILE A 136 15.20 -7.80 4.16
CA ILE A 136 16.25 -7.73 5.18
C ILE A 136 15.75 -7.09 6.49
N SER A 137 14.68 -6.30 6.41
CA SER A 137 14.16 -5.49 7.53
C SER A 137 12.83 -5.98 8.11
N GLY A 138 12.27 -7.07 7.55
CA GLY A 138 11.09 -7.79 8.06
C GLY A 138 11.48 -9.02 8.87
#